data_AF-A0A1M7D7K4-F1
#
_entry.id   AF-A0A1M7D7K4-F1
#
_cell.length_a   1.000
_cell.length_b   1.000
_cell.length_c   1.000
_cell.angle_alpha   90.00
_cell.angle_beta   90.00
_cell.angle_gamma   90.00
#
_symmetry.space_group_name_H-M   'P 1'
#
loop_
_entity.id
_entity.type
_entity.pdbx_description
1 polymer ?
#
loop_
_entity_poly.entity_id
_entity_poly.type
_entity_poly.pdbx_seq_one_letter_code
_entity_poly.pdbx_strand_id
1 'polypeptide(L)'
;MSMAPAPQAGRWYAACLYAAGSAWAVVQDVAQPGTVPGCPGLYQMQAAPGRYVTQEAATAAAARFNAPRLRPADRYGELPQPAEDYHPHPWDLK
;
A
#
# COMPACT_ATOMS: atom_id res chain seq x y z
N MET A 1 -28.75 -5.01 -2.00
CA MET A 1 -27.60 -4.16 -1.61
C MET A 1 -26.39 -4.61 -2.40
N SER A 2 -26.09 -3.94 -3.51
CA SER A 2 -24.86 -4.21 -4.27
C SER A 2 -23.92 -3.05 -3.97
N MET A 3 -22.87 -3.31 -3.18
CA MET A 3 -21.77 -2.36 -3.03
C MET A 3 -21.03 -2.32 -4.36
N ALA A 4 -21.44 -1.41 -5.25
CA ALA A 4 -20.60 -1.04 -6.37
C ALA A 4 -19.26 -0.54 -5.79
N PRO A 5 -18.12 -1.09 -6.22
CA PRO A 5 -16.83 -0.64 -5.69
C PRO A 5 -16.69 0.85 -5.98
N ALA A 6 -16.45 1.64 -4.93
CA ALA A 6 -16.17 3.06 -5.05
C ALA A 6 -15.05 3.27 -6.08
N PRO A 7 -15.11 4.34 -6.90
CA PRO A 7 -14.13 4.59 -7.94
C PRO A 7 -12.72 4.57 -7.33
N GLN A 8 -11.86 3.74 -7.92
CA GLN A 8 -10.53 3.32 -7.49
C GLN A 8 -9.46 4.42 -7.55
N ALA A 9 -9.91 5.68 -7.60
CA ALA A 9 -9.05 6.86 -7.63
C ALA A 9 -8.17 6.87 -6.37
N GLY A 10 -6.86 6.76 -6.58
CA GLY A 10 -5.88 6.84 -5.51
C GLY A 10 -5.54 5.53 -4.81
N ARG A 11 -6.00 4.35 -5.25
CA ARG A 11 -5.50 3.06 -4.71
C ARG A 11 -4.53 2.39 -5.68
N TRP A 12 -3.44 1.83 -5.16
CA TRP A 12 -2.52 1.01 -5.95
C TRP A 12 -3.11 -0.38 -6.22
N TYR A 13 -3.03 -0.87 -7.45
CA TYR A 13 -3.50 -2.20 -7.86
C TYR A 13 -2.57 -2.87 -8.87
N ALA A 14 -2.63 -4.19 -8.96
CA ALA A 14 -1.84 -4.96 -9.93
C ALA A 14 -2.43 -4.83 -11.34
N ALA A 15 -1.59 -4.60 -12.35
CA ALA A 15 -1.98 -4.53 -13.75
C ALA A 15 -1.01 -5.32 -14.64
N CYS A 16 -1.55 -5.98 -15.66
CA CYS A 16 -0.76 -6.68 -16.67
C CYS A 16 -0.08 -5.70 -17.63
N LEU A 17 1.23 -5.87 -17.82
CA LEU A 17 2.00 -5.20 -18.85
C LEU A 17 1.98 -6.03 -20.14
N TYR A 18 0.96 -5.88 -20.98
CA TYR A 18 0.92 -6.64 -22.23
C TYR A 18 1.85 -6.07 -23.33
N ALA A 19 2.19 -4.78 -23.27
CA ALA A 19 2.97 -4.12 -24.32
C ALA A 19 4.47 -4.48 -24.32
N ALA A 20 5.02 -5.00 -23.22
CA ALA A 20 6.45 -5.30 -23.06
C ALA A 20 6.75 -6.78 -22.72
N GLY A 21 5.79 -7.68 -22.98
CA GLY A 21 5.83 -9.11 -22.63
C GLY A 21 5.19 -9.44 -21.28
N SER A 22 4.85 -10.72 -21.06
CA SER A 22 4.05 -11.22 -19.93
C SER A 22 4.65 -10.85 -18.56
N ALA A 23 4.22 -9.74 -17.99
CA ALA A 23 4.64 -9.31 -16.67
C ALA A 23 3.58 -8.42 -16.02
N TRP A 24 3.80 -8.14 -14.75
CA TRP A 24 2.89 -7.38 -13.92
C TRP A 24 3.56 -6.12 -13.41
N ALA A 25 2.76 -5.07 -13.24
CA ALA A 25 3.14 -3.82 -12.61
C ALA A 25 2.12 -3.46 -11.52
N VAL A 26 2.46 -2.46 -10.73
CA VAL A 26 1.51 -1.84 -9.81
C VAL A 26 1.20 -0.45 -10.35
N VAL A 27 -0.08 -0.11 -10.47
CA VAL A 27 -0.54 1.18 -11.01
C VAL A 27 -1.57 1.80 -10.07
N GLN A 28 -1.76 3.11 -10.19
CA GLN A 28 -2.75 3.87 -9.43
C GLN A 28 -3.46 4.83 -10.38
N ASP A 29 -4.77 4.96 -10.25
CA ASP A 29 -5.52 5.98 -10.99
C ASP A 29 -5.43 7.31 -10.26
N VAL A 30 -4.88 8.32 -10.93
CA VAL A 30 -4.74 9.68 -10.40
C VAL A 30 -5.75 10.59 -11.11
N ALA A 31 -6.61 11.22 -10.32
CA ALA A 31 -7.56 12.21 -10.81
C ALA A 31 -6.81 13.45 -11.31
N GLN A 32 -7.08 13.86 -12.55
CA GLN A 32 -6.50 15.07 -13.13
C GLN A 32 -7.23 16.33 -12.63
N PRO A 33 -6.59 17.50 -12.68
CA PRO A 33 -7.23 18.77 -12.34
C PRO A 33 -8.59 18.95 -13.03
N GLY A 34 -9.61 19.31 -12.26
CA GLY A 34 -11.00 19.44 -12.75
C GLY A 34 -11.84 18.17 -12.62
N THR A 35 -11.27 17.05 -12.16
CA THR A 35 -12.04 15.83 -11.87
C THR A 35 -12.75 15.92 -10.54
N VAL A 36 -14.07 15.69 -10.55
CA VAL A 36 -14.93 15.71 -9.36
C VAL A 36 -15.37 14.27 -9.03
N PRO A 37 -15.28 13.83 -7.75
CA PRO A 37 -15.75 12.50 -7.35
C PRO A 37 -17.24 12.29 -7.71
N GLY A 38 -17.56 11.16 -8.34
CA GLY A 38 -18.93 10.82 -8.73
C GLY A 38 -19.41 11.41 -10.06
N CYS A 39 -18.58 12.23 -10.73
CA CYS A 39 -18.83 12.71 -12.08
C CYS A 39 -17.89 12.03 -13.10
N PRO A 40 -18.22 12.05 -14.41
CA PRO A 40 -17.24 11.75 -15.45
C PRO A 40 -16.03 12.65 -15.27
N GLY A 41 -14.84 12.06 -15.19
CA GLY A 41 -13.59 12.76 -14.90
C GLY A 41 -12.42 12.17 -15.66
N LEU A 42 -11.33 12.93 -15.75
CA LEU A 42 -10.10 12.51 -16.41
C LEU A 42 -9.19 11.84 -15.38
N TYR A 43 -8.91 10.57 -15.58
CA TYR A 43 -7.99 9.81 -14.75
C TYR A 43 -6.77 9.41 -15.57
N GLN A 44 -5.59 9.54 -14.98
CA GLN A 44 -4.34 9.04 -15.56
C GLN A 44 -3.82 7.89 -14.72
N MET A 45 -3.37 6.82 -15.38
CA MET A 45 -2.67 5.74 -14.70
C MET A 45 -1.23 6.14 -14.41
N GLN A 46 -0.83 6.08 -13.15
CA GLN A 46 0.55 6.23 -12.70
C GLN A 46 1.11 4.86 -12.36
N ALA A 47 2.26 4.49 -12.96
CA ALA A 47 2.95 3.24 -12.63
C ALA A 47 3.87 3.42 -11.41
N ALA A 48 3.87 2.43 -10.52
CA ALA A 48 4.85 2.30 -9.45
C ALA A 48 6.19 1.83 -10.03
N PRO A 49 7.32 2.10 -9.35
CA PRO A 49 8.59 1.52 -9.74
C PRO A 49 8.56 -0.01 -9.55
N GLY A 50 9.15 -0.71 -10.52
CA GLY A 50 9.34 -2.16 -10.48
C GLY A 50 8.48 -2.94 -11.48
N ARG A 51 8.90 -4.18 -11.75
CA ARG A 51 8.23 -5.15 -12.62
C ARG A 51 8.18 -6.48 -11.88
N TYR A 52 7.02 -7.12 -11.91
CA TYR A 52 6.76 -8.38 -11.20
C TYR A 52 6.51 -9.49 -12.21
N VAL A 53 7.01 -10.69 -11.90
CA VAL A 53 6.82 -11.86 -12.77
C VAL A 53 5.40 -12.41 -12.65
N THR A 54 4.80 -12.35 -11.46
CA THR A 54 3.48 -12.92 -11.19
C THR A 54 2.47 -11.89 -10.68
N GLN A 55 1.19 -12.22 -10.83
CA GLN A 55 0.08 -11.42 -10.34
C GLN A 55 0.10 -11.31 -8.81
N GLU A 56 0.39 -12.41 -8.12
CA GLU A 56 0.42 -12.46 -6.66
C GLU A 56 1.50 -11.54 -6.10
N ALA A 57 2.68 -11.51 -6.73
CA ALA A 57 3.77 -10.64 -6.31
C ALA A 57 3.41 -9.15 -6.50
N ALA A 58 2.81 -8.81 -7.64
CA ALA A 58 2.31 -7.46 -7.89
C ALA A 58 1.19 -7.07 -6.91
N THR A 59 0.30 -8.02 -6.57
CA THR A 59 -0.81 -7.79 -5.63
C THR A 59 -0.29 -7.56 -4.21
N ALA A 60 0.69 -8.36 -3.77
CA ALA A 60 1.35 -8.17 -2.48
C ALA A 60 2.09 -6.82 -2.42
N ALA A 61 2.74 -6.42 -3.51
CA ALA A 61 3.37 -5.10 -3.60
C ALA A 61 2.36 -3.96 -3.55
N ALA A 62 1.25 -4.07 -4.28
CA ALA A 62 0.15 -3.11 -4.23
C ALA A 62 -0.43 -3.00 -2.80
N ALA A 63 -0.57 -4.11 -2.08
CA ALA A 63 -1.01 -4.10 -0.68
C ALA A 63 -0.05 -3.32 0.22
N ARG A 64 1.27 -3.45 0.03
CA ARG A 64 2.27 -2.67 0.76
C ARG A 64 2.19 -1.18 0.46
N PHE A 65 1.97 -0.79 -0.79
CA PHE A 65 1.79 0.62 -1.15
C PHE A 65 0.52 1.23 -0.57
N ASN A 66 -0.51 0.42 -0.37
CA ASN A 66 -1.77 0.84 0.25
C ASN A 66 -1.77 0.72 1.78
N ALA A 67 -0.72 0.15 2.39
CA ALA A 67 -0.67 -0.04 3.81
C ALA A 67 -0.67 1.32 4.53
N PRO A 68 -1.40 1.47 5.65
CA PRO A 68 -1.38 2.70 6.42
C PRO A 68 0.04 3.00 6.89
N ARG A 69 0.50 4.24 6.63
CA ARG A 69 1.79 4.71 7.14
C ARG A 69 1.66 5.00 8.64
N LEU A 70 2.06 4.04 9.46
CA LEU A 70 2.13 4.23 10.91
C LEU A 70 3.19 5.28 11.26
N ARG A 71 2.84 6.21 12.15
CA ARG A 71 3.79 7.16 12.72
C ARG A 71 4.83 6.39 13.55
N PRO A 72 6.06 6.88 13.71
CA PRO A 72 7.07 6.23 14.54
C PRO A 72 6.58 5.90 15.96
N ALA A 73 5.79 6.80 16.57
CA ALA A 73 5.19 6.61 17.89
C ALA A 73 4.11 5.51 17.94
N ASP A 74 3.60 5.05 16.81
CA ASP A 74 2.57 4.01 16.74
C ASP A 74 3.19 2.61 16.46
N ARG A 75 4.53 2.53 16.32
CA ARG A 75 5.26 1.28 15.99
C ARG A 75 5.74 0.48 17.21
N TYR A 76 5.37 0.87 18.43
CA TYR A 76 5.82 0.17 19.65
C TYR A 76 5.41 -1.31 19.68
N GLY A 77 4.30 -1.70 19.02
CA GLY A 77 3.88 -3.09 18.88
C GLY A 77 4.67 -3.92 17.85
N GLU A 78 5.48 -3.27 17.01
CA GLU A 78 6.40 -3.93 16.07
C GLU A 78 7.82 -4.06 16.63
N LEU A 79 8.09 -3.47 17.80
CA LEU A 79 9.38 -3.63 18.47
C LEU A 79 9.53 -5.08 18.92
N PRO A 80 10.75 -5.65 18.81
CA PRO A 80 11.01 -6.96 19.40
C PRO A 80 10.61 -6.93 20.87
N GLN A 81 9.88 -7.97 21.31
CA GLN A 81 9.54 -8.11 22.72
C GLN A 81 10.82 -7.98 23.54
N PRO A 82 10.78 -7.25 24.68
CA PRO A 82 11.94 -7.15 25.54
C PRO A 82 12.44 -8.57 25.83
N ALA A 83 13.75 -8.77 25.69
CA ALA A 83 14.36 -10.06 25.96
C ALA A 83 13.93 -10.55 27.35
N GLU A 84 13.68 -11.84 27.51
CA GLU A 84 13.28 -12.45 28.79
C GLU A 84 14.30 -12.15 29.91
N ASP A 85 15.53 -11.78 29.55
CA ASP A 85 16.62 -11.36 30.43
C ASP A 85 16.63 -9.85 30.76
N TYR A 86 15.51 -9.15 30.59
CA TYR A 86 15.39 -7.76 31.03
C TYR A 86 15.40 -7.70 32.56
N HIS A 87 16.59 -7.49 33.13
CA HIS A 87 16.74 -7.20 34.55
C HIS A 87 16.32 -5.74 34.80
N PRO A 88 15.38 -5.47 35.72
CA PRO A 88 15.03 -4.10 36.08
C PRO A 88 16.28 -3.38 36.58
N HIS A 89 16.41 -2.10 36.21
CA HIS A 89 17.55 -1.29 36.61
C HIS A 89 17.54 -1.20 38.16
N PRO A 90 18.70 -1.23 38.83
CA PRO A 90 18.76 -1.28 40.29
C PRO A 90 18.11 -0.09 41.02
N TRP A 91 17.71 0.96 40.30
CA TRP A 91 16.96 2.11 40.83
C TRP A 91 15.43 1.92 40.76
N ASP A 92 14.95 0.92 40.03
CA ASP A 92 13.53 0.55 39.92
C ASP A 92 13.10 -0.45 41.03
N LEU A 93 14.07 -0.98 41.78
CA LEU A 93 13.84 -1.85 42.94
C LEU A 93 13.69 -0.98 44.19
N LYS A 94 12.44 -0.81 44.65
CA LYS A 94 12.12 -0.22 45.96
C LYS A 94 12.40 -1.19 47.10
#